data_AF-A0A961S4Y6-F1
#
_entry.id   AF-A0A961S4Y6-F1
#
_cell.length_a   1.000
_cell.length_b   1.000
_cell.length_c   1.000
_cell.angle_alpha   90.00
_cell.angle_beta   90.00
_cell.angle_gamma   90.00
#
_symmetry.space_group_name_H-M   'P 1'
#
loop_
_entity.id
_entity.type
_entity.pdbx_description
1 polymer ?
#
loop_
_entity_poly.entity_id
_entity_poly.type
_entity_poly.pdbx_seq_one_letter_code
_entity_poly.pdbx_strand_id
1 'polypeptide(L)'
;HVDGFRFDTINFFFCDKQLRDNPALPPERRDYSTAPEVNPYNWQDHIYSKSQPENLEFLRRMRALMDEYPAIAAVGEVGDGRRSLKTVAAYTNGGDKLHMCYTFDMLGSEFSAAHFRRSIANFQSVVKDGWVCWAFSNHDVERHVSRWMQEGDDPEHLARFAVTLLSSFRGSICLYQGEELGLEEAEIAYEDLTDPYGIRFWPAYKGRDGCRTP
;
A
#
# COMPACT_ATOMS: atom_id res chain seq x y z
N HIS A 1 -19.75 -9.87 16.15
CA HIS A 1 -18.70 -8.89 16.45
C HIS A 1 -17.65 -8.98 15.35
N VAL A 2 -17.01 -7.86 14.99
CA VAL A 2 -15.90 -7.85 14.03
C VAL A 2 -14.58 -7.96 14.79
N ASP A 3 -13.59 -8.65 14.22
CA ASP A 3 -12.28 -8.88 14.87
C ASP A 3 -11.24 -7.79 14.52
N GLY A 4 -11.60 -6.83 13.68
CA GLY A 4 -10.69 -5.77 13.32
C GLY A 4 -11.13 -4.93 12.15
N PHE A 5 -10.24 -4.01 11.77
CA PHE A 5 -10.46 -3.07 10.68
C PHE A 5 -9.21 -2.94 9.80
N ARG A 6 -9.43 -2.88 8.49
CA ARG A 6 -8.48 -2.27 7.57
C ARG A 6 -8.89 -0.81 7.38
N PHE A 7 -8.06 0.11 7.85
CA PHE A 7 -8.31 1.53 7.66
C PHE A 7 -7.73 2.00 6.34
N ASP A 8 -8.65 2.34 5.43
CA ASP A 8 -8.34 2.96 4.15
C ASP A 8 -7.62 4.29 4.35
N THR A 9 -6.58 4.52 3.53
CA THR A 9 -5.86 5.80 3.44
C THR A 9 -5.63 6.48 4.80
N ILE A 10 -5.16 5.74 5.82
CA ILE A 10 -5.17 6.21 7.22
C ILE A 10 -4.46 7.56 7.41
N ASN A 11 -3.44 7.84 6.59
CA ASN A 11 -2.70 9.10 6.66
C ASN A 11 -3.43 10.30 6.03
N PHE A 12 -4.62 10.14 5.47
CA PHE A 12 -5.38 11.21 4.81
C PHE A 12 -6.47 11.86 5.69
N PHE A 13 -6.68 11.39 6.93
CA PHE A 13 -7.77 11.86 7.79
C PHE A 13 -7.72 13.36 8.13
N PHE A 14 -6.51 13.95 8.10
CA PHE A 14 -6.31 15.37 8.36
C PHE A 14 -5.57 16.01 7.20
N CYS A 15 -6.09 17.16 6.76
CA CYS A 15 -5.40 18.11 5.90
C CYS A 15 -5.04 19.37 6.68
N ASP A 16 -4.10 20.14 6.13
CA ASP A 16 -3.67 21.42 6.69
C ASP A 16 -4.84 22.39 6.80
N LYS A 17 -5.09 22.92 8.00
CA LYS A 17 -6.21 23.83 8.27
C LYS A 17 -6.08 25.17 7.54
N GLN A 18 -4.87 25.55 7.15
CA GLN A 18 -4.62 26.76 6.38
C GLN A 18 -4.82 26.56 4.89
N LEU A 19 -5.09 25.31 4.45
CA LEU A 19 -5.26 24.94 3.04
C LEU A 19 -4.10 25.43 2.17
N ARG A 20 -2.87 25.36 2.69
CA ARG A 20 -1.67 25.79 1.97
C ARG A 20 -1.46 24.92 0.73
N ASP A 21 -1.00 25.58 -0.34
CA ASP A 21 -0.62 24.90 -1.57
C ASP A 21 0.55 23.95 -1.32
N ASN A 22 0.42 22.70 -1.78
CA ASN A 22 1.56 21.79 -1.82
C ASN A 22 2.60 22.36 -2.80
N PRO A 23 3.90 22.39 -2.43
CA PRO A 23 4.94 22.79 -3.36
C PRO A 23 5.06 21.79 -4.51
N ALA A 24 5.55 22.26 -5.66
CA ALA A 24 5.82 21.39 -6.80
C ALA A 24 6.94 20.38 -6.47
N LEU A 25 6.79 19.15 -6.97
CA LEU A 25 7.81 18.10 -6.89
C LEU A 25 8.58 18.04 -8.22
N PRO A 26 9.91 18.22 -8.21
CA PRO A 26 10.69 18.26 -9.43
C PRO A 26 10.76 16.86 -10.07
N PRO A 27 10.85 16.74 -11.40
CA PRO A 27 10.76 15.47 -12.13
C PRO A 27 11.66 14.37 -11.59
N GLU A 28 12.91 14.68 -11.23
CA GLU A 28 13.91 13.74 -10.71
C GLU A 28 13.59 13.18 -9.32
N ARG A 29 12.60 13.77 -8.63
CA ARG A 29 12.13 13.30 -7.31
C ARG A 29 10.80 12.58 -7.36
N ARG A 30 10.12 12.53 -8.52
CA ARG A 30 8.83 11.87 -8.68
C ARG A 30 9.01 10.36 -8.58
N ASP A 31 8.14 9.71 -7.82
CA ASP A 31 8.01 8.26 -7.78
C ASP A 31 6.57 7.89 -8.15
N TYR A 32 6.39 6.68 -8.69
CA TYR A 32 5.11 6.21 -9.20
C TYR A 32 4.56 5.05 -8.37
N SER A 33 5.01 4.95 -7.12
CA SER A 33 4.61 3.87 -6.20
C SER A 33 3.20 4.07 -5.63
N THR A 34 2.75 5.33 -5.51
CA THR A 34 1.45 5.68 -4.93
C THR A 34 0.40 6.03 -5.99
N ALA A 35 0.83 6.52 -7.15
CA ALA A 35 -0.05 6.86 -8.27
C ALA A 35 0.71 6.65 -9.60
N PRO A 36 0.02 6.31 -10.71
CA PRO A 36 0.67 6.04 -11.98
C PRO A 36 1.30 7.32 -12.56
N GLU A 37 2.30 7.15 -13.40
CA GLU A 37 3.09 8.26 -13.98
C GLU A 37 2.24 9.34 -14.66
N VAL A 38 1.16 8.93 -15.31
CA VAL A 38 0.24 9.84 -16.00
C VAL A 38 -0.61 10.71 -15.07
N ASN A 39 -0.62 10.44 -13.78
CA ASN A 39 -1.40 11.19 -12.81
C ASN A 39 -0.64 12.47 -12.36
N PRO A 40 -1.17 13.68 -12.62
CA PRO A 40 -0.57 14.93 -12.16
C PRO A 40 -0.44 15.06 -10.64
N TYR A 41 -1.10 14.18 -9.88
CA TYR A 41 -0.88 14.02 -8.44
C TYR A 41 0.62 13.97 -8.11
N ASN A 42 1.41 13.20 -8.87
CA ASN A 42 2.84 13.02 -8.64
C ASN A 42 3.68 14.30 -8.91
N TRP A 43 3.07 15.41 -9.32
CA TRP A 43 3.78 16.66 -9.59
C TRP A 43 3.83 17.57 -8.36
N GLN A 44 3.28 17.14 -7.22
CA GLN A 44 3.27 17.89 -5.97
C GLN A 44 3.96 17.11 -4.84
N ASP A 45 4.63 17.82 -3.94
CA ASP A 45 5.07 17.24 -2.67
C ASP A 45 3.94 17.39 -1.65
N HIS A 46 3.20 16.30 -1.43
CA HIS A 46 2.00 16.27 -0.59
C HIS A 46 2.31 16.41 0.90
N ILE A 47 2.64 17.62 1.36
CA ILE A 47 2.99 17.94 2.75
C ILE A 47 1.85 18.62 3.52
N TYR A 48 0.85 19.18 2.82
CA TYR A 48 -0.29 19.87 3.43
C TYR A 48 -1.60 19.13 3.21
N SER A 49 -1.74 18.41 2.10
CA SER A 49 -3.01 17.72 1.78
C SER A 49 -3.26 16.44 2.60
N LYS A 50 -2.25 15.90 3.30
CA LYS A 50 -2.33 14.67 4.07
C LYS A 50 -1.22 14.61 5.14
N SER A 51 -1.19 13.54 5.92
CA SER A 51 -0.14 13.20 6.89
C SER A 51 0.11 14.30 7.94
N GLN A 52 -0.94 15.02 8.35
CA GLN A 52 -0.83 16.10 9.34
C GLN A 52 -0.61 15.56 10.77
N PRO A 53 0.10 16.31 11.63
CA PRO A 53 0.47 15.86 12.98
C PRO A 53 -0.74 15.60 13.88
N GLU A 54 -1.86 16.29 13.69
CA GLU A 54 -3.10 16.07 14.45
C GLU A 54 -3.60 14.62 14.35
N ASN A 55 -3.29 13.92 13.25
CA ASN A 55 -3.72 12.54 13.09
C ASN A 55 -3.13 11.62 14.15
N LEU A 56 -1.95 11.92 14.70
CA LEU A 56 -1.34 11.10 15.75
C LEU A 56 -2.20 11.02 17.01
N GLU A 57 -2.80 12.15 17.40
CA GLU A 57 -3.69 12.19 18.56
C GLU A 57 -5.02 11.50 18.28
N PHE A 58 -5.53 11.64 17.05
CA PHE A 58 -6.71 10.89 16.63
C PHE A 58 -6.47 9.37 16.69
N LEU A 59 -5.31 8.89 16.23
CA LEU A 59 -4.96 7.47 16.27
C LEU A 59 -4.85 6.95 17.71
N ARG A 60 -4.41 7.76 18.67
CA ARG A 60 -4.42 7.37 20.10
C ARG A 60 -5.83 7.17 20.62
N ARG A 61 -6.74 8.09 20.31
CA ARG A 61 -8.15 7.98 20.68
C ARG A 61 -8.81 6.76 20.03
N MET A 62 -8.50 6.52 18.76
CA MET A 62 -8.97 5.34 18.03
C MET A 62 -8.44 4.05 18.67
N ARG A 63 -7.16 4.01 19.04
CA ARG A 63 -6.58 2.86 19.72
C ARG A 63 -7.20 2.62 21.10
N ALA A 64 -7.43 3.67 21.88
CA ALA A 64 -8.10 3.56 23.18
C ALA A 64 -9.51 2.95 23.05
N LEU A 65 -10.27 3.34 22.02
CA LEU A 65 -11.56 2.71 21.71
C LEU A 65 -11.39 1.22 21.34
N MET A 66 -10.39 0.90 20.53
CA MET A 66 -10.12 -0.50 20.16
C MET A 66 -9.74 -1.34 21.38
N ASP A 67 -8.98 -0.80 22.34
CA ASP A 67 -8.58 -1.52 23.56
C ASP A 67 -9.79 -1.89 24.46
N GLU A 68 -10.98 -1.29 24.26
CA GLU A 68 -12.23 -1.73 24.90
C GLU A 68 -12.73 -3.09 24.39
N TYR A 69 -12.22 -3.57 23.25
CA TYR A 69 -12.63 -4.80 22.58
C TYR A 69 -11.47 -5.81 22.55
N PRO A 70 -11.49 -6.88 23.37
CA PRO A 70 -10.44 -7.88 23.37
C PRO A 70 -10.23 -8.51 21.99
N ALA A 71 -8.96 -8.80 21.67
CA ALA A 71 -8.53 -9.46 20.42
C ALA A 71 -8.85 -8.71 19.12
N ILE A 72 -9.15 -7.41 19.18
CA ILE A 72 -9.29 -6.59 17.98
C ILE A 72 -7.93 -6.22 17.38
N ALA A 73 -7.83 -6.18 16.05
CA ALA A 73 -6.65 -5.69 15.35
C ALA A 73 -6.99 -4.59 14.34
N ALA A 74 -6.00 -3.76 14.00
CA ALA A 74 -6.14 -2.80 12.91
C ALA A 74 -4.90 -2.78 12.04
N VAL A 75 -5.14 -2.73 10.73
CA VAL A 75 -4.12 -2.47 9.72
C VAL A 75 -4.43 -1.17 8.99
N GLY A 76 -3.50 -0.23 9.02
CA GLY A 76 -3.61 1.02 8.26
C GLY A 76 -2.95 0.92 6.89
N GLU A 77 -3.62 1.41 5.86
CA GLU A 77 -2.99 1.67 4.56
C GLU A 77 -2.26 3.01 4.57
N VAL A 78 -0.94 2.99 4.37
CA VAL A 78 -0.14 4.22 4.26
C VAL A 78 0.31 4.44 2.82
N GLY A 79 -0.23 5.48 2.20
CA GLY A 79 0.21 6.00 0.91
C GLY A 79 0.89 7.36 1.07
N ASP A 80 2.19 7.39 1.36
CA ASP A 80 2.95 8.64 1.59
C ASP A 80 4.26 8.70 0.79
N GLY A 81 4.32 7.97 -0.33
CA GLY A 81 5.49 7.87 -1.20
C GLY A 81 6.78 7.65 -0.41
N ARG A 82 7.78 8.50 -0.65
CA ARG A 82 9.10 8.48 0.02
C ARG A 82 9.07 8.63 1.55
N ARG A 83 7.94 9.06 2.14
CA ARG A 83 7.77 9.21 3.59
C ARG A 83 7.05 8.02 4.23
N SER A 84 6.56 7.05 3.45
CA SER A 84 5.72 5.95 3.94
C SER A 84 6.29 5.27 5.19
N LEU A 85 7.57 4.89 5.20
CA LEU A 85 8.20 4.28 6.38
C LEU A 85 8.25 5.19 7.61
N LYS A 86 8.46 6.50 7.43
CA LYS A 86 8.42 7.45 8.55
C LYS A 86 7.01 7.57 9.11
N THR A 87 6.01 7.60 8.23
CA THR A 87 4.59 7.67 8.60
C THR A 87 4.14 6.39 9.29
N VAL A 88 4.56 5.21 8.80
CA VAL A 88 4.32 3.93 9.48
C VAL A 88 4.95 3.92 10.86
N ALA A 89 6.23 4.25 10.99
CA ALA A 89 6.88 4.34 12.31
C ALA A 89 6.12 5.29 13.25
N ALA A 90 5.72 6.46 12.76
CA ALA A 90 4.95 7.40 13.54
C ALA A 90 3.58 6.83 13.95
N TYR A 91 2.96 5.97 13.15
CA TYR A 91 1.61 5.46 13.39
C TYR A 91 1.57 4.16 14.20
N THR A 92 2.68 3.40 14.26
CA THR A 92 2.74 2.10 14.94
C THR A 92 3.64 2.08 16.18
N ASN A 93 4.61 3.00 16.30
CA ASN A 93 5.49 3.03 17.47
C ASN A 93 4.76 3.49 18.74
N GLY A 94 5.21 3.04 19.91
CA GLY A 94 4.71 3.42 21.23
C GLY A 94 3.58 2.54 21.75
N GLY A 95 3.03 1.64 20.93
CA GLY A 95 1.96 0.72 21.34
C GLY A 95 0.61 1.37 21.66
N ASP A 96 0.47 2.68 21.47
CA ASP A 96 -0.70 3.51 21.80
C ASP A 96 -1.48 3.99 20.56
N LYS A 97 -1.12 3.51 19.36
CA LYS A 97 -1.76 3.87 18.08
C LYS A 97 -2.09 2.60 17.28
N LEU A 98 -1.88 2.58 15.97
CA LEU A 98 -2.21 1.42 15.14
C LEU A 98 -1.40 0.18 15.53
N HIS A 99 -2.04 -0.98 15.45
CA HIS A 99 -1.38 -2.27 15.66
C HIS A 99 -0.34 -2.54 14.56
N MET A 100 -0.71 -2.25 13.31
CA MET A 100 0.17 -2.42 12.15
C MET A 100 -0.23 -1.52 10.98
N CYS A 101 0.68 -1.34 10.04
CA CYS A 101 0.39 -0.74 8.74
C CYS A 101 1.02 -1.57 7.61
N TYR A 102 0.47 -1.44 6.42
CA TYR A 102 1.17 -1.81 5.18
C TYR A 102 1.48 -0.55 4.35
N THR A 103 2.46 -0.68 3.46
CA THR A 103 2.87 0.37 2.51
C THR A 103 2.91 -0.20 1.10
N PHE A 104 3.09 0.68 0.12
CA PHE A 104 3.23 0.32 -1.29
C PHE A 104 4.65 -0.15 -1.68
N ASP A 105 5.58 -0.25 -0.72
CA ASP A 105 6.98 -0.62 -0.99
C ASP A 105 7.11 -1.98 -1.68
N MET A 106 6.18 -2.93 -1.45
CA MET A 106 6.16 -4.28 -2.07
C MET A 106 5.04 -4.49 -3.11
N LEU A 107 4.32 -3.42 -3.47
CA LEU A 107 3.20 -3.47 -4.43
C LEU A 107 3.60 -2.95 -5.83
N GLY A 108 4.87 -2.59 -6.02
CA GLY A 108 5.42 -2.15 -7.30
C GLY A 108 5.94 -3.28 -8.19
N SER A 109 6.57 -2.91 -9.30
CA SER A 109 7.13 -3.83 -10.30
C SER A 109 8.55 -4.33 -9.98
N GLU A 110 9.24 -3.78 -8.98
CA GLU A 110 10.61 -4.21 -8.65
C GLU A 110 10.60 -5.59 -7.96
N PHE A 111 10.92 -6.64 -8.70
CA PHE A 111 11.03 -8.01 -8.19
C PHE A 111 12.49 -8.46 -8.13
N SER A 112 13.17 -8.21 -7.01
CA SER A 112 14.55 -8.66 -6.81
C SER A 112 14.88 -8.94 -5.34
N ALA A 113 15.82 -9.85 -5.09
CA ALA A 113 16.32 -10.11 -3.74
C ALA A 113 16.90 -8.84 -3.09
N ALA A 114 17.48 -7.95 -3.88
CA ALA A 114 18.01 -6.67 -3.40
C ALA A 114 16.90 -5.72 -2.96
N HIS A 115 15.80 -5.65 -3.72
CA HIS A 115 14.60 -4.90 -3.35
C HIS A 115 14.04 -5.36 -2.01
N PHE A 116 13.67 -6.65 -1.89
CA PHE A 116 13.08 -7.19 -0.67
C PHE A 116 13.97 -7.00 0.55
N ARG A 117 15.28 -7.25 0.40
CA ARG A 117 16.26 -7.05 1.48
C ARG A 117 16.29 -5.60 1.94
N ARG A 118 16.32 -4.64 1.01
CA ARG A 118 16.31 -3.20 1.33
C ARG A 118 15.00 -2.80 2.01
N SER A 119 13.85 -3.21 1.48
CA SER A 119 12.54 -2.87 2.05
C SER A 119 12.40 -3.38 3.49
N ILE A 120 12.78 -4.63 3.74
CA ILE A 120 12.76 -5.23 5.10
C ILE A 120 13.76 -4.53 6.02
N ALA A 121 15.01 -4.33 5.58
CA ALA A 121 16.04 -3.69 6.40
C ALA A 121 15.67 -2.24 6.75
N ASN A 122 15.14 -1.48 5.79
CA ASN A 122 14.69 -0.11 5.99
C ASN A 122 13.55 -0.06 7.01
N PHE A 123 12.54 -0.94 6.87
CA PHE A 123 11.47 -1.05 7.85
C PHE A 123 12.02 -1.30 9.27
N GLN A 124 12.86 -2.33 9.42
CA GLN A 124 13.45 -2.70 10.73
C GLN A 124 14.32 -1.57 11.33
N SER A 125 14.93 -0.75 10.50
CA SER A 125 15.77 0.38 10.96
C SER A 125 14.94 1.58 11.46
N VAL A 126 13.73 1.77 10.90
CA VAL A 126 12.89 2.96 11.14
C VAL A 126 11.78 2.67 12.15
N VAL A 127 11.19 1.47 12.10
CA VAL A 127 10.09 1.03 12.98
C VAL A 127 10.66 0.11 14.05
N LYS A 128 10.73 0.60 15.30
CA LYS A 128 11.42 -0.12 16.38
C LYS A 128 10.52 -1.11 17.10
N ASP A 129 9.37 -0.64 17.56
CA ASP A 129 8.39 -1.39 18.34
C ASP A 129 7.04 -1.58 17.63
N GLY A 130 6.90 -0.99 16.43
CA GLY A 130 5.75 -1.24 15.55
C GLY A 130 5.77 -2.59 14.84
N TRP A 131 4.63 -2.96 14.28
CA TRP A 131 4.44 -4.17 13.48
C TRP A 131 4.06 -3.83 12.03
N VAL A 132 4.54 -4.62 11.08
CA VAL A 132 4.25 -4.45 9.65
C VAL A 132 3.25 -5.48 9.18
N CYS A 133 2.44 -5.09 8.21
CA CYS A 133 1.73 -6.01 7.34
C CYS A 133 2.31 -5.91 5.93
N TRP A 134 2.73 -7.03 5.35
CA TRP A 134 3.27 -7.09 3.99
C TRP A 134 2.18 -7.56 3.01
N ALA A 135 2.18 -7.03 1.80
CA ALA A 135 1.25 -7.42 0.74
C ALA A 135 1.97 -7.40 -0.60
N PHE A 136 1.67 -8.38 -1.46
CA PHE A 136 2.14 -8.43 -2.85
C PHE A 136 1.02 -8.10 -3.84
N SER A 137 -0.24 -8.35 -3.50
CA SER A 137 -1.38 -7.86 -4.28
C SER A 137 -2.43 -7.27 -3.36
N ASN A 138 -3.29 -6.46 -3.95
CA ASN A 138 -4.54 -6.00 -3.38
C ASN A 138 -5.45 -5.57 -4.54
N HIS A 139 -6.59 -4.99 -4.21
CA HIS A 139 -7.55 -4.47 -5.18
C HIS A 139 -7.13 -3.15 -5.89
N ASP A 140 -5.93 -2.62 -5.66
CA ASP A 140 -5.45 -1.36 -6.23
C ASP A 140 -4.26 -1.48 -7.19
N VAL A 141 -3.62 -2.64 -7.22
CA VAL A 141 -2.48 -2.90 -8.12
C VAL A 141 -2.75 -4.13 -8.96
N GLU A 142 -2.10 -4.18 -10.11
CA GLU A 142 -2.02 -5.37 -10.96
C GLU A 142 -1.63 -6.60 -10.13
N ARG A 143 -2.20 -7.78 -10.38
CA ARG A 143 -1.86 -9.02 -9.66
C ARG A 143 -0.36 -9.33 -9.79
N HIS A 144 0.26 -9.72 -8.67
CA HIS A 144 1.72 -9.88 -8.61
C HIS A 144 2.29 -10.88 -9.62
N VAL A 145 1.51 -11.91 -10.00
CA VAL A 145 1.92 -12.91 -10.99
C VAL A 145 2.24 -12.21 -12.32
N SER A 146 1.27 -11.52 -12.92
CA SER A 146 1.50 -10.76 -14.16
C SER A 146 2.49 -9.61 -13.97
N ARG A 147 2.41 -8.90 -12.84
CA ARG A 147 3.26 -7.74 -12.56
C ARG A 147 4.77 -8.07 -12.48
N TRP A 148 5.12 -9.31 -12.14
CA TRP A 148 6.51 -9.75 -11.96
C TRP A 148 7.00 -10.79 -12.96
N MET A 149 6.09 -11.42 -13.72
CA MET A 149 6.46 -12.34 -14.79
C MET A 149 7.32 -11.67 -15.86
N GLN A 150 8.30 -12.42 -16.35
CA GLN A 150 9.07 -12.11 -17.55
C GLN A 150 8.78 -13.14 -18.64
N GLU A 151 9.19 -12.83 -19.87
CA GLU A 151 9.02 -13.75 -21.01
C GLU A 151 9.72 -15.09 -20.73
N GLY A 152 8.95 -16.18 -20.74
CA GLY A 152 9.43 -17.54 -20.48
C GLY A 152 9.35 -18.01 -19.03
N ASP A 153 8.87 -17.18 -18.10
CA ASP A 153 8.61 -17.60 -16.72
C ASP A 153 7.43 -18.59 -16.63
N ASP A 154 7.47 -19.45 -15.62
CA ASP A 154 6.36 -20.32 -15.24
C ASP A 154 5.47 -19.62 -14.19
N PRO A 155 4.22 -19.24 -14.52
CA PRO A 155 3.32 -18.53 -13.61
C PRO A 155 3.03 -19.33 -12.34
N GLU A 156 2.91 -20.65 -12.43
CA GLU A 156 2.59 -21.50 -11.28
C GLU A 156 3.77 -21.56 -10.30
N HIS A 157 4.99 -21.63 -10.84
CA HIS A 157 6.20 -21.53 -10.02
C HIS A 157 6.29 -20.17 -9.33
N LEU A 158 6.11 -19.07 -10.08
CA LEU A 158 6.19 -17.72 -9.51
C LEU A 158 5.16 -17.54 -8.40
N ALA A 159 3.90 -17.93 -8.61
CA ALA A 159 2.84 -17.80 -7.62
C ALA A 159 3.18 -18.54 -6.31
N ARG A 160 3.58 -19.82 -6.40
CA ARG A 160 3.96 -20.60 -5.21
C ARG A 160 5.18 -20.01 -4.50
N PHE A 161 6.18 -19.58 -5.27
CA PHE A 161 7.38 -18.95 -4.72
C PHE A 161 7.04 -17.63 -4.00
N ALA A 162 6.22 -16.77 -4.61
CA ALA A 162 5.83 -15.48 -4.05
C ALA A 162 5.07 -15.64 -2.71
N VAL A 163 4.09 -16.55 -2.62
CA VAL A 163 3.37 -16.81 -1.36
C VAL A 163 4.30 -17.39 -0.28
N THR A 164 5.21 -18.29 -0.66
CA THR A 164 6.24 -18.83 0.26
C THR A 164 7.16 -17.72 0.77
N LEU A 165 7.58 -16.83 -0.12
CA LEU A 165 8.44 -15.70 0.22
C LEU A 165 7.74 -14.72 1.16
N LEU A 166 6.51 -14.31 0.83
CA LEU A 166 5.70 -13.39 1.62
C LEU A 166 5.45 -13.92 3.05
N SER A 167 5.04 -15.19 3.16
CA SER A 167 4.78 -15.86 4.44
C SER A 167 6.03 -16.11 5.28
N SER A 168 7.23 -15.97 4.69
CA SER A 168 8.51 -16.08 5.39
C SER A 168 9.01 -14.76 5.98
N PHE A 169 8.35 -13.63 5.66
CA PHE A 169 8.75 -12.32 6.18
C PHE A 169 8.31 -12.13 7.64
N ARG A 170 9.11 -11.40 8.42
CA ARG A 170 8.69 -10.95 9.76
C ARG A 170 7.62 -9.87 9.60
N GLY A 171 6.39 -10.21 9.93
CA GLY A 171 5.23 -9.33 9.88
C GLY A 171 3.95 -10.12 9.78
N SER A 172 2.82 -9.41 9.78
CA SER A 172 1.57 -9.95 9.26
C SER A 172 1.63 -9.96 7.73
N ILE A 173 0.74 -10.70 7.10
CA ILE A 173 0.59 -10.72 5.64
C ILE A 173 -0.85 -10.41 5.25
N CYS A 174 -1.03 -9.67 4.17
CA CYS A 174 -2.28 -9.61 3.43
C CYS A 174 -2.13 -10.50 2.19
N LEU A 175 -3.05 -11.44 2.04
CA LEU A 175 -3.21 -12.27 0.86
C LEU A 175 -4.52 -11.88 0.19
N TYR A 176 -4.44 -11.46 -1.07
CA TYR A 176 -5.58 -11.04 -1.88
C TYR A 176 -6.22 -12.24 -2.59
N GLN A 177 -7.55 -12.18 -2.78
CA GLN A 177 -8.30 -13.27 -3.39
C GLN A 177 -7.76 -13.66 -4.77
N GLY A 178 -7.50 -14.95 -4.97
CA GLY A 178 -6.90 -15.49 -6.18
C GLY A 178 -5.37 -15.54 -6.16
N GLU A 179 -4.68 -14.90 -5.21
CA GLU A 179 -3.23 -15.12 -5.05
C GLU A 179 -2.94 -16.59 -4.66
N GLU A 180 -3.82 -17.21 -3.88
CA GLU A 180 -3.76 -18.63 -3.52
C GLU A 180 -3.98 -19.59 -4.70
N LEU A 181 -4.58 -19.08 -5.78
CA LEU A 181 -4.80 -19.80 -7.03
C LEU A 181 -3.76 -19.46 -8.11
N GLY A 182 -2.86 -18.50 -7.83
CA GLY A 182 -1.89 -18.00 -8.81
C GLY A 182 -2.53 -17.26 -9.97
N LEU A 183 -3.65 -16.55 -9.76
CA LEU A 183 -4.31 -15.80 -10.83
C LEU A 183 -3.44 -14.67 -11.38
N GLU A 184 -3.40 -14.60 -12.69
CA GLU A 184 -2.85 -13.50 -13.49
C GLU A 184 -3.85 -12.33 -13.58
N GLU A 185 -3.36 -11.14 -13.94
CA GLU A 185 -4.17 -9.96 -14.23
C GLU A 185 -5.10 -10.22 -15.42
N ALA A 186 -6.37 -9.86 -15.28
CA ALA A 186 -7.31 -9.94 -16.40
C ALA A 186 -7.12 -8.76 -17.37
N GLU A 187 -7.19 -9.04 -18.67
CA GLU A 187 -7.30 -8.00 -19.70
C GLU A 187 -8.75 -7.55 -19.82
N ILE A 188 -9.00 -6.27 -19.56
CA ILE A 188 -10.33 -5.66 -19.61
C ILE A 188 -10.44 -4.79 -20.87
N ALA A 189 -11.47 -5.04 -21.67
CA ALA A 189 -11.79 -4.20 -22.82
C ALA A 189 -12.23 -2.80 -22.36
N TYR A 190 -12.02 -1.79 -23.20
CA TYR A 190 -12.37 -0.40 -22.85
C TYR A 190 -13.86 -0.25 -22.50
N GLU A 191 -14.72 -0.94 -23.25
CA GLU A 191 -16.18 -0.92 -23.09
C GLU A 191 -16.65 -1.58 -21.79
N ASP A 192 -15.81 -2.42 -21.19
CA ASP A 192 -16.09 -3.16 -19.95
C ASP A 192 -15.49 -2.49 -18.70
N LEU A 193 -14.75 -1.38 -18.87
CA LEU A 193 -14.18 -0.65 -17.73
C LEU A 193 -15.27 -0.13 -16.78
N THR A 194 -15.05 -0.38 -15.50
CA THR A 194 -15.91 0.11 -14.41
C THR A 194 -15.17 1.05 -13.46
N ASP A 195 -13.85 0.94 -13.38
CA ASP A 195 -13.04 1.78 -12.52
C ASP A 195 -12.91 3.20 -13.12
N PRO A 196 -13.46 4.24 -12.46
CA PRO A 196 -13.34 5.61 -12.94
C PRO A 196 -11.87 6.06 -13.05
N TYR A 197 -10.96 5.44 -12.30
CA TYR A 197 -9.54 5.75 -12.40
C TYR A 197 -8.94 5.31 -13.74
N GLY A 198 -9.30 4.12 -14.23
CA GLY A 198 -8.91 3.63 -15.55
C GLY A 198 -9.55 4.44 -16.68
N ILE A 199 -10.85 4.70 -16.58
CA ILE A 199 -11.58 5.52 -17.56
C ILE A 199 -10.94 6.90 -17.71
N ARG A 200 -10.48 7.50 -16.60
CA ARG A 200 -9.87 8.84 -16.61
C ARG A 200 -8.53 8.91 -17.32
N PHE A 201 -7.71 7.86 -17.21
CA PHE A 201 -6.32 7.88 -17.68
C PHE A 201 -6.05 6.91 -18.85
N TRP A 202 -7.11 6.33 -19.42
CA TRP A 202 -7.02 5.49 -20.60
C TRP A 202 -6.36 6.23 -21.78
N PRO A 203 -5.51 5.56 -22.58
CA PRO A 203 -5.05 4.17 -22.45
C PRO A 203 -3.79 4.03 -21.58
N ALA A 204 -3.18 5.14 -21.15
CA ALA A 204 -1.87 5.13 -20.54
C ALA A 204 -1.85 4.53 -19.12
N TYR A 205 -3.00 4.53 -18.44
CA TYR A 205 -3.26 3.72 -17.26
C TYR A 205 -4.65 3.13 -17.36
N LYS A 206 -4.76 1.79 -17.33
CA LYS A 206 -6.01 1.06 -17.55
C LYS A 206 -6.88 0.91 -16.29
N GLY A 207 -6.45 1.44 -15.15
CA GLY A 207 -7.19 1.35 -13.89
C GLY A 207 -6.89 0.05 -13.14
N ARG A 208 -7.85 -0.33 -12.31
CA ARG A 208 -7.72 -1.45 -11.35
C ARG A 208 -8.70 -2.59 -11.63
N ASP A 209 -9.46 -2.53 -12.73
CA ASP A 209 -10.46 -3.55 -13.04
C ASP A 209 -9.84 -4.94 -13.27
N GLY A 210 -8.62 -5.02 -13.82
CA GLY A 210 -7.95 -6.29 -14.13
C GLY A 210 -7.70 -7.18 -12.90
N CYS A 211 -7.48 -6.60 -11.72
CA CYS A 211 -7.33 -7.35 -10.48
C CYS A 211 -8.65 -7.59 -9.74
N ARG A 212 -9.79 -7.12 -10.27
CA ARG A 212 -11.11 -7.12 -9.60
C ARG A 212 -12.13 -8.04 -10.25
N THR A 213 -11.74 -8.79 -11.27
CA THR A 213 -12.63 -9.77 -11.89
C THR A 213 -13.05 -10.85 -10.89
N PRO A 214 -14.26 -11.42 -11.06
CA PRO A 214 -14.73 -12.57 -10.28
C PRO A 214 -13.79 -13.77 -10.32
#